data_AF-A0A485KD09-F1
#
_entry.id   AF-A0A485KD09-F1
#
_cell.length_a   1.000
_cell.length_b   1.000
_cell.length_c   1.000
_cell.angle_alpha   90.00
_cell.angle_beta   90.00
_cell.angle_gamma   90.00
#
_symmetry.space_group_name_H-M   'P 1'
#
loop_
_entity.id
_entity.type
_entity.pdbx_description
1 polymer ?
#
loop_
_entity_poly.entity_id
_entity_poly.type
_entity_poly.pdbx_seq_one_letter_code
_entity_poly.pdbx_strand_id
1 'polypeptide(L)'
;MASNRLVWYCLVDGQGGAYRQTTTDFVNIPSPGFVAQLRKEVKKESGPALKEIAPSQLVVYANKVEFDKGPEKRVSLEVDSTIGTMGLSKREALYVVVSANVPDNGEWSAEELSTIHPQVQWKLWKSVVRIIVKDASVRINFSTALVVDRTSTHLYLLTNLHLFLGEEFTDALSSDFKKEIKRYSKLHPGKKANGKRKNESARDSGRSIRRTTRPTNAPVSYDITGIQIEIEQLISYEEGLKGVHEFSLVSDICWDCSATFDFAILKIPIPDDTQLKLVRCEMAFGVHATMHVHVYGFPGNLKDGKFDHQYAIIPAEITGTNRNQMTLSALSAPGLSGSAIVCTKRGIPVGYLGGGFDGSSKNEQYQSYGFTLHGIPQDLPSTLPCQDEEECKE
;
A
#
# COMPACT_ATOMS: atom_id res chain seq x y z
N MET A 1 -17.84 46.68 21.60
CA MET A 1 -18.43 45.64 22.46
C MET A 1 -18.91 44.53 21.54
N ALA A 2 -18.49 43.27 21.75
CA ALA A 2 -19.02 42.16 20.95
C ALA A 2 -20.51 41.99 21.30
N SER A 3 -21.40 42.24 20.34
CA SER A 3 -22.82 41.97 20.52
C SER A 3 -23.04 40.47 20.34
N ASN A 4 -23.58 39.79 21.35
CA ASN A 4 -24.00 38.40 21.20
C ASN A 4 -25.24 38.33 20.30
N ARG A 5 -25.33 37.30 19.46
CA ARG A 5 -26.46 37.05 18.56
C ARG A 5 -26.93 35.62 18.66
N LEU A 6 -28.23 35.41 18.44
CA LEU A 6 -28.82 34.09 18.32
C LEU A 6 -28.45 33.50 16.95
N VAL A 7 -28.05 32.22 16.97
CA VAL A 7 -27.69 31.43 15.80
C VAL A 7 -28.49 30.14 15.82
N TRP A 8 -29.39 29.98 14.86
CA TRP A 8 -30.19 28.77 14.68
C TRP A 8 -29.35 27.63 14.11
N TYR A 9 -29.54 26.42 14.63
CA TYR A 9 -28.87 25.21 14.17
C TYR A 9 -29.79 23.98 14.21
N CYS A 10 -29.54 23.04 13.30
CA CYS A 10 -30.14 21.70 13.30
C CYS A 10 -29.06 20.68 13.66
N LEU A 11 -29.29 19.88 14.71
CA LEU A 11 -28.41 18.75 15.01
C LEU A 11 -28.91 17.51 14.28
N VAL A 12 -28.07 16.99 13.38
CA VAL A 12 -28.42 15.88 12.49
C VAL A 12 -27.35 14.79 12.48
N ASP A 13 -27.72 13.58 12.09
CA ASP A 13 -26.78 12.49 11.80
C ASP A 13 -26.12 12.63 10.42
N GLY A 14 -25.22 11.71 10.07
CA GLY A 14 -24.52 11.71 8.78
C GLY A 14 -25.43 11.57 7.55
N GLN A 15 -26.68 11.13 7.72
CA GLN A 15 -27.70 11.01 6.66
C GLN A 15 -28.64 12.22 6.61
N GLY A 16 -28.49 13.19 7.53
CA GLY A 16 -29.36 14.37 7.62
C GLY A 16 -30.63 14.16 8.42
N GLY A 17 -30.80 13.01 9.08
CA GLY A 17 -31.87 12.73 10.03
C GLY A 17 -31.62 13.44 11.36
N ALA A 18 -32.69 13.71 12.13
CA ALA A 18 -32.57 14.33 13.44
C ALA A 18 -31.75 13.45 14.40
N TYR A 19 -30.63 13.94 14.91
CA TYR A 19 -29.76 13.15 15.79
C TYR A 19 -30.44 12.89 17.14
N ARG A 20 -30.67 11.63 17.51
CA ARG A 20 -31.35 11.26 18.78
C ARG A 20 -32.66 12.05 19.03
N GLN A 21 -33.47 12.23 17.98
CA GLN A 21 -34.75 12.96 18.01
C GLN A 21 -34.65 14.45 18.41
N THR A 22 -33.47 15.07 18.27
CA THR A 22 -33.34 16.52 18.52
C THR A 22 -34.11 17.35 17.50
N THR A 23 -34.55 18.54 17.91
CA THR A 23 -35.19 19.51 17.02
C THR A 23 -34.24 20.66 16.69
N THR A 24 -34.61 21.51 15.73
CA THR A 24 -33.88 22.75 15.45
C THR A 24 -33.95 23.68 16.66
N ASP A 25 -32.79 24.17 17.10
CA ASP A 25 -32.66 25.04 18.26
C ASP A 25 -31.74 26.23 17.94
N PHE A 26 -31.43 27.07 18.94
CA PHE A 26 -30.52 28.21 18.77
C PHE A 26 -29.52 28.34 19.92
N VAL A 27 -28.35 28.90 19.63
CA VAL A 27 -27.34 29.25 20.63
C VAL A 27 -26.96 30.72 20.55
N ASN A 28 -26.45 31.26 21.65
CA ASN A 28 -26.04 32.66 21.72
C ASN A 28 -24.52 32.78 21.52
N ILE A 29 -24.08 33.41 20.44
CA ILE A 29 -22.67 33.49 20.04
C ILE A 29 -22.25 34.96 19.87
N PRO A 30 -21.04 35.38 20.30
CA PRO A 30 -20.51 36.71 20.00
C PRO A 30 -20.48 36.98 18.48
N SER A 31 -20.84 38.17 18.02
CA SER A 31 -20.69 38.56 16.61
C SER A 31 -19.28 39.13 16.37
N PRO A 32 -18.54 38.70 15.33
CA PRO A 32 -18.97 37.90 14.18
C PRO A 32 -19.06 36.37 14.43
N GLY A 33 -18.43 35.87 15.48
CA GLY A 33 -18.51 34.49 15.94
C GLY A 33 -17.82 33.50 15.03
N PHE A 34 -17.17 32.49 15.61
CA PHE A 34 -16.45 31.46 14.85
C PHE A 34 -17.12 30.11 14.96
N VAL A 35 -16.94 29.25 13.95
CA VAL A 35 -17.44 27.87 13.96
C VAL A 35 -16.95 27.09 15.19
N ALA A 36 -15.71 27.29 15.63
CA ALA A 36 -15.19 26.70 16.87
C ALA A 36 -16.04 27.03 18.11
N GLN A 37 -16.56 28.26 18.19
CA GLN A 37 -17.40 28.72 19.30
C GLN A 37 -18.80 28.13 19.20
N LEU A 38 -19.38 28.09 18.00
CA LEU A 38 -20.66 27.42 17.73
C LEU A 38 -20.64 25.97 18.20
N ARG A 39 -19.60 25.21 17.86
CA ARG A 39 -19.47 23.79 18.27
C ARG A 39 -19.49 23.62 19.80
N LYS A 40 -18.85 24.54 20.54
CA LYS A 40 -18.82 24.52 22.01
C LYS A 40 -20.19 24.83 22.60
N GLU A 41 -20.86 25.86 22.11
CA GLU A 41 -22.19 26.24 22.61
C GLU A 41 -23.25 25.18 22.24
N VAL A 42 -23.21 24.61 21.03
CA VAL A 42 -24.11 23.51 20.64
C VAL A 42 -23.91 22.28 21.52
N LYS A 43 -22.65 21.93 21.84
CA LYS A 43 -22.36 20.84 22.78
C LYS A 43 -22.91 21.12 24.18
N LYS A 44 -22.82 22.36 24.64
CA LYS A 44 -23.34 22.79 25.94
C LYS A 44 -24.87 22.72 25.97
N GLU A 45 -25.54 23.21 24.94
CA GLU A 45 -27.00 23.24 24.83
C GLU A 45 -27.58 21.83 24.65
N SER A 46 -27.01 21.05 23.71
CA SER A 46 -27.44 19.67 23.42
C SER A 46 -26.71 18.62 24.27
N GLY A 47 -26.25 19.00 25.47
CA GLY A 47 -25.40 18.20 26.35
C GLY A 47 -25.81 16.73 26.55
N PRO A 48 -27.10 16.42 26.83
CA PRO A 48 -27.56 15.04 26.98
C PRO A 48 -27.48 14.23 25.68
N ALA A 49 -27.87 14.83 24.54
CA ALA A 49 -27.81 14.17 23.24
C ALA A 49 -26.36 13.90 22.82
N LEU A 50 -25.46 14.83 23.10
CA LEU A 50 -24.08 14.78 22.67
C LEU A 50 -23.11 14.16 23.69
N LYS A 51 -23.55 13.57 24.81
CA LYS A 51 -22.72 13.20 25.98
C LYS A 51 -21.27 12.74 25.67
N GLU A 52 -21.07 11.82 24.73
CA GLU A 52 -19.77 11.24 24.34
C GLU A 52 -19.06 11.94 23.16
N ILE A 53 -19.70 12.93 22.56
CA ILE A 53 -19.21 13.65 21.39
C ILE A 53 -18.52 14.95 21.83
N ALA A 54 -17.27 15.12 21.45
CA ALA A 54 -16.50 16.35 21.62
C ALA A 54 -16.91 17.41 20.59
N PRO A 55 -16.82 18.72 20.92
CA PRO A 55 -17.11 19.79 19.97
C PRO A 55 -16.35 19.67 18.64
N SER A 56 -15.12 19.18 18.65
CA SER A 56 -14.28 18.99 17.45
C SER A 56 -14.88 17.99 16.46
N GLN A 57 -15.69 17.04 16.92
CA GLN A 57 -16.31 15.98 16.10
C GLN A 57 -17.59 16.45 15.39
N LEU A 58 -18.08 17.66 15.70
CA LEU A 58 -19.23 18.26 15.01
C LEU A 58 -18.76 18.90 13.71
N VAL A 59 -19.38 18.51 12.59
CA VAL A 59 -19.14 19.14 11.28
C VAL A 59 -20.26 20.13 11.01
N VAL A 60 -19.91 21.34 10.57
CA VAL A 60 -20.88 22.43 10.39
C VAL A 60 -21.00 22.77 8.91
N TYR A 61 -22.23 22.83 8.41
CA TYR A 61 -22.57 23.29 7.06
C TYR A 61 -23.38 24.57 7.14
N ALA A 62 -23.28 25.41 6.11
CA ALA A 62 -23.92 26.73 6.09
C ALA A 62 -25.45 26.65 6.25
N ASN A 63 -26.09 25.64 5.66
CA ASN A 63 -27.52 25.36 5.76
C ASN A 63 -27.84 23.97 5.20
N LYS A 64 -29.13 23.60 5.19
CA LYS A 64 -29.62 22.35 4.61
C LYS A 64 -29.26 22.20 3.12
N VAL A 65 -29.41 23.26 2.33
CA VAL A 65 -29.17 23.22 0.88
C VAL A 65 -27.72 22.84 0.58
N GLU A 66 -26.78 23.33 1.38
CA GLU A 66 -25.36 22.99 1.25
C GLU A 66 -25.09 21.51 1.60
N PHE A 67 -25.74 21.02 2.66
CA PHE A 67 -25.64 19.62 3.06
C PHE A 67 -26.23 18.67 2.00
N ASP A 68 -27.38 19.04 1.42
CA ASP A 68 -28.14 18.25 0.44
C ASP A 68 -27.45 18.17 -0.94
N LYS A 69 -26.36 18.91 -1.19
CA LYS A 69 -25.55 18.78 -2.42
C LYS A 69 -24.91 17.39 -2.59
N GLY A 70 -24.94 16.57 -1.54
CA GLY A 70 -24.41 15.22 -1.53
C GLY A 70 -22.95 15.15 -1.06
N PRO A 71 -22.46 13.96 -0.67
CA PRO A 71 -21.18 13.79 0.03
C PRO A 71 -19.96 14.27 -0.77
N GLU A 72 -20.01 14.23 -2.11
CA GLU A 72 -18.92 14.67 -2.99
C GLU A 72 -18.88 16.19 -3.23
N LYS A 73 -19.99 16.90 -2.99
CA LYS A 73 -20.16 18.32 -3.35
C LYS A 73 -20.51 19.23 -2.18
N ARG A 74 -20.83 18.69 -1.01
CA ARG A 74 -21.09 19.46 0.21
C ARG A 74 -19.80 20.09 0.73
N VAL A 75 -19.83 21.38 1.05
CA VAL A 75 -18.71 22.11 1.63
C VAL A 75 -19.00 22.40 3.09
N SER A 76 -18.16 21.89 3.99
CA SER A 76 -18.22 22.20 5.42
C SER A 76 -17.51 23.52 5.72
N LEU A 77 -17.93 24.18 6.79
CA LEU A 77 -17.29 25.40 7.28
C LEU A 77 -16.07 25.02 8.12
N GLU A 78 -14.94 25.67 7.82
CA GLU A 78 -13.69 25.51 8.57
C GLU A 78 -13.83 26.06 9.99
N VAL A 79 -12.96 25.60 10.90
CA VAL A 79 -13.07 25.88 12.33
C VAL A 79 -12.91 27.37 12.68
N ASP A 80 -12.13 28.10 11.87
CA ASP A 80 -11.83 29.53 11.96
C ASP A 80 -12.71 30.38 11.02
N SER A 81 -13.63 29.76 10.28
CA SER A 81 -14.62 30.50 9.49
C SER A 81 -15.55 31.30 10.39
N THR A 82 -15.80 32.56 10.01
CA THR A 82 -16.78 33.41 10.68
C THR A 82 -18.19 32.97 10.31
N ILE A 83 -19.08 32.88 11.30
CA ILE A 83 -20.49 32.52 11.07
C ILE A 83 -21.21 33.66 10.33
N GLY A 84 -20.76 34.91 10.48
CA GLY A 84 -21.24 36.04 9.69
C GLY A 84 -22.75 36.22 9.83
N THR A 85 -23.49 36.14 8.72
CA THR A 85 -24.95 36.24 8.64
C THR A 85 -25.68 34.89 8.60
N MET A 86 -24.99 33.76 8.80
CA MET A 86 -25.61 32.43 8.79
C MET A 86 -26.46 32.19 10.05
N GLY A 87 -27.50 31.36 9.95
CA GLY A 87 -28.32 30.97 11.10
C GLY A 87 -29.20 32.08 11.67
N LEU A 88 -29.56 33.11 10.90
CA LEU A 88 -30.43 34.20 11.37
C LEU A 88 -31.89 33.77 11.55
N SER A 89 -32.30 32.68 10.89
CA SER A 89 -33.65 32.14 10.97
C SER A 89 -33.64 30.63 11.01
N LYS A 90 -34.73 30.03 11.49
CA LYS A 90 -34.93 28.56 11.49
C LYS A 90 -34.81 27.93 10.09
N ARG A 91 -35.17 28.66 9.02
CA ARG A 91 -35.06 28.18 7.63
C ARG A 91 -33.62 28.15 7.11
N GLU A 92 -32.78 29.00 7.69
CA GLU A 92 -31.37 29.14 7.36
C GLU A 92 -30.48 28.63 8.50
N ALA A 93 -31.03 27.73 9.32
CA ALA A 93 -30.32 27.10 10.41
C ALA A 93 -29.06 26.39 9.88
N LEU A 94 -27.94 26.58 10.59
CA LEU A 94 -26.72 25.85 10.26
C LEU A 94 -26.96 24.35 10.49
N TYR A 95 -26.42 23.52 9.61
CA TYR A 95 -26.52 22.08 9.74
C TYR A 95 -25.30 21.57 10.51
N VAL A 96 -25.52 21.17 11.77
CA VAL A 96 -24.50 20.62 12.65
C VAL A 96 -24.64 19.10 12.63
N VAL A 97 -23.70 18.46 11.96
CA VAL A 97 -23.71 17.03 11.72
C VAL A 97 -22.87 16.34 12.78
N VAL A 98 -23.49 15.41 13.48
CA VAL A 98 -22.79 14.40 14.28
C VAL A 98 -22.27 13.36 13.30
N SER A 99 -20.98 13.42 12.99
CA SER A 99 -20.36 12.37 12.20
C SER A 99 -20.39 11.08 13.00
N ALA A 100 -21.00 10.02 12.46
CA ALA A 100 -21.11 8.70 13.09
C ALA A 100 -19.77 7.94 13.19
N ASN A 101 -18.64 8.64 13.05
CA ASN A 101 -17.30 8.05 13.00
C ASN A 101 -16.66 8.03 14.38
N VAL A 102 -17.34 7.38 15.34
CA VAL A 102 -16.65 6.68 16.42
C VAL A 102 -17.49 5.44 16.76
N PRO A 103 -17.04 4.22 16.41
CA PRO A 103 -17.55 3.02 17.03
C PRO A 103 -17.24 3.08 18.53
N ASP A 104 -18.30 2.97 19.31
CA ASP A 104 -18.24 2.48 20.69
C ASP A 104 -17.54 1.11 20.65
N ASN A 105 -16.56 0.91 21.53
CA ASN A 105 -15.62 -0.21 21.58
C ASN A 105 -14.45 -0.15 20.60
N GLY A 106 -13.41 0.64 20.92
CA GLY A 106 -11.99 0.22 20.92
C GLY A 106 -11.32 -0.38 19.67
N GLU A 107 -12.02 -0.60 18.57
CA GLU A 107 -11.49 -1.07 17.30
C GLU A 107 -11.85 -0.02 16.26
N TRP A 108 -10.85 0.77 15.89
CA TRP A 108 -10.97 1.67 14.76
C TRP A 108 -11.32 0.86 13.52
N SER A 109 -12.34 1.27 12.76
CA SER A 109 -12.62 0.60 11.49
C SER A 109 -11.46 0.82 10.52
N ALA A 110 -11.23 -0.14 9.61
CA ALA A 110 -10.22 0.01 8.57
C ALA A 110 -10.45 1.27 7.70
N GLU A 111 -11.67 1.77 7.63
CA GLU A 111 -12.06 3.00 6.94
C GLU A 111 -11.69 4.28 7.71
N GLU A 112 -11.73 4.23 9.05
CA GLU A 112 -11.31 5.33 9.93
C GLU A 112 -9.79 5.37 10.13
N LEU A 113 -9.12 4.22 10.07
CA LEU A 113 -7.66 4.12 10.05
C LEU A 113 -7.06 4.38 8.67
N SER A 114 -7.82 4.11 7.62
CA SER A 114 -7.31 4.25 6.27
C SER A 114 -7.37 5.71 5.84
N THR A 115 -6.19 6.25 5.63
CA THR A 115 -5.97 7.52 4.95
C THR A 115 -6.28 7.46 3.44
N ILE A 116 -6.89 6.36 2.96
CA ILE A 116 -7.22 6.08 1.55
C ILE A 116 -8.64 5.53 1.43
N HIS A 117 -9.41 6.11 0.50
CA HIS A 117 -10.76 5.64 0.21
C HIS A 117 -10.81 4.14 -0.18
N PRO A 118 -11.74 3.32 0.35
CA PRO A 118 -11.79 1.86 0.09
C PRO A 118 -11.81 1.47 -1.39
N GLN A 119 -12.50 2.25 -2.24
CA GLN A 119 -12.52 2.01 -3.68
C GLN A 119 -11.14 2.18 -4.34
N VAL A 120 -10.34 3.12 -3.84
CA VAL A 120 -8.98 3.35 -4.31
C VAL A 120 -8.08 2.18 -3.92
N GLN A 121 -8.20 1.71 -2.67
CA GLN A 121 -7.50 0.50 -2.23
C GLN A 121 -7.89 -0.69 -3.10
N TRP A 122 -9.19 -0.88 -3.36
CA TRP A 122 -9.70 -2.00 -4.15
C TRP A 122 -9.24 -1.96 -5.61
N LYS A 123 -9.19 -0.78 -6.23
CA LYS A 123 -8.64 -0.61 -7.58
C LYS A 123 -7.19 -1.08 -7.63
N LEU A 124 -6.39 -0.75 -6.62
CA LEU A 124 -4.98 -1.11 -6.59
C LEU A 124 -4.75 -2.61 -6.33
N TRP A 125 -5.54 -3.25 -5.45
CA TRP A 125 -5.43 -4.70 -5.18
C TRP A 125 -5.78 -5.58 -6.38
N LYS A 126 -6.38 -5.04 -7.44
CA LYS A 126 -6.52 -5.72 -8.73
C LYS A 126 -5.21 -5.82 -9.53
N SER A 127 -4.22 -5.01 -9.18
CA SER A 127 -2.92 -4.92 -9.85
C SER A 127 -1.75 -5.31 -8.96
N VAL A 128 -1.92 -5.29 -7.63
CA VAL A 128 -0.88 -5.68 -6.67
C VAL A 128 -1.15 -7.09 -6.17
N VAL A 129 -0.17 -7.97 -6.34
CA VAL A 129 -0.26 -9.40 -6.05
C VAL A 129 0.86 -9.85 -5.13
N ARG A 130 0.65 -10.99 -4.46
CA ARG A 130 1.69 -11.65 -3.70
C ARG A 130 2.30 -12.74 -4.58
N ILE A 131 3.62 -12.78 -4.61
CA ILE A 131 4.38 -13.86 -5.24
C ILE A 131 4.88 -14.79 -4.14
N ILE A 132 4.63 -16.09 -4.31
CA ILE A 132 5.14 -17.17 -3.48
C ILE A 132 6.08 -18.00 -4.34
N VAL A 133 7.36 -18.06 -3.95
CA VAL A 133 8.34 -18.92 -4.60
C VAL A 133 8.51 -20.18 -3.76
N LYS A 134 8.16 -21.34 -4.33
CA LYS A 134 8.25 -22.66 -3.72
C LYS A 134 9.41 -23.42 -4.36
N ASP A 135 10.36 -23.82 -3.53
CA ASP A 135 11.40 -24.76 -3.92
C ASP A 135 11.09 -26.16 -3.35
N ALA A 136 11.55 -27.22 -4.03
CA ALA A 136 11.47 -28.61 -3.59
C ALA A 136 12.07 -28.83 -2.18
N SER A 137 12.94 -27.91 -1.73
CA SER A 137 13.55 -27.90 -0.39
C SER A 137 12.70 -27.26 0.72
N VAL A 138 11.39 -26.99 0.51
CA VAL A 138 10.44 -26.40 1.48
C VAL A 138 10.71 -24.91 1.79
N ARG A 139 11.65 -24.26 1.09
CA ARG A 139 11.82 -22.81 1.21
C ARG A 139 10.67 -22.10 0.50
N ILE A 140 9.98 -21.25 1.25
CA ILE A 140 8.92 -20.40 0.75
C ILE A 140 9.37 -18.95 0.91
N ASN A 141 9.69 -18.29 -0.21
CA ASN A 141 9.95 -16.86 -0.24
C ASN A 141 8.68 -16.11 -0.64
N PHE A 142 8.42 -14.98 0.01
CA PHE A 142 7.28 -14.13 -0.27
C PHE A 142 7.75 -12.79 -0.81
N SER A 143 7.08 -12.29 -1.83
CA SER A 143 7.28 -10.95 -2.39
C SER A 143 5.95 -10.30 -2.72
N THR A 144 5.94 -8.99 -2.83
CA THR A 144 4.85 -8.22 -3.45
C THR A 144 5.27 -7.89 -4.88
N ALA A 145 4.33 -7.94 -5.82
CA ALA A 145 4.56 -7.57 -7.21
C ALA A 145 3.44 -6.71 -7.77
N LEU A 146 3.75 -5.94 -8.80
CA LEU A 146 2.84 -5.06 -9.51
C LEU A 146 2.64 -5.53 -10.95
N VAL A 147 1.40 -5.62 -11.39
CA VAL A 147 1.06 -5.84 -12.81
C VAL A 147 1.33 -4.55 -13.58
N VAL A 148 2.51 -4.49 -14.22
CA VAL A 148 2.95 -3.32 -14.99
C VAL A 148 2.41 -3.35 -16.42
N ASP A 149 2.21 -4.55 -16.96
CA ASP A 149 1.61 -4.72 -18.28
C ASP A 149 0.83 -6.03 -18.42
N ARG A 150 -0.04 -6.06 -19.44
CA ARG A 150 -0.81 -7.24 -19.82
C ARG A 150 -1.10 -7.23 -21.31
N THR A 151 -0.88 -8.37 -21.95
CA THR A 151 -1.35 -8.68 -23.31
C THR A 151 -2.43 -9.76 -23.25
N SER A 152 -2.96 -10.17 -24.40
CA SER A 152 -3.86 -11.34 -24.51
C SER A 152 -3.21 -12.61 -23.97
N THR A 153 -1.91 -12.78 -24.21
CA THR A 153 -1.17 -14.03 -23.96
C THR A 153 -0.23 -13.98 -22.75
N HIS A 154 0.11 -12.79 -22.24
CA HIS A 154 1.12 -12.64 -21.19
C HIS A 154 0.77 -11.60 -20.14
N LEU A 155 1.21 -11.86 -18.90
CA LEU A 155 1.23 -10.93 -17.78
C LEU A 155 2.67 -10.48 -17.53
N TYR A 156 2.85 -9.18 -17.27
CA TYR A 156 4.16 -8.63 -16.90
C TYR A 156 4.14 -8.14 -15.45
N LEU A 157 4.89 -8.82 -14.58
CA LEU A 157 4.96 -8.54 -13.15
C LEU A 157 6.29 -7.91 -12.76
N LEU A 158 6.23 -6.70 -12.21
CA LEU A 158 7.37 -6.04 -11.59
C LEU A 158 7.51 -6.51 -10.13
N THR A 159 8.68 -7.04 -9.80
CA THR A 159 9.10 -7.40 -8.43
C THR A 159 10.56 -7.01 -8.27
N ASN A 160 11.14 -7.23 -7.09
CA ASN A 160 12.54 -6.94 -6.85
C ASN A 160 13.47 -8.02 -7.35
N LEU A 161 14.64 -7.61 -7.85
CA LEU A 161 15.67 -8.52 -8.34
C LEU A 161 16.23 -9.40 -7.22
N HIS A 162 16.38 -8.83 -6.03
CA HIS A 162 17.01 -9.54 -4.91
C HIS A 162 16.22 -10.76 -4.40
N LEU A 163 14.96 -10.92 -4.81
CA LEU A 163 14.17 -12.13 -4.58
C LEU A 163 14.89 -13.38 -5.11
N PHE A 164 15.71 -13.22 -6.16
CA PHE A 164 16.36 -14.31 -6.89
C PHE A 164 17.85 -14.50 -6.54
N LEU A 165 18.34 -13.95 -5.41
CA LEU A 165 19.75 -14.09 -5.00
C LEU A 165 20.15 -15.50 -4.52
N GLY A 166 19.19 -16.39 -4.32
CA GLY A 166 19.42 -17.77 -3.88
C GLY A 166 20.21 -18.61 -4.89
N GLU A 167 21.06 -19.52 -4.40
CA GLU A 167 21.78 -20.47 -5.25
C GLU A 167 20.81 -21.44 -5.96
N GLU A 168 19.64 -21.67 -5.37
CA GLU A 168 18.55 -22.47 -5.94
C GLU A 168 18.11 -22.00 -7.34
N PHE A 169 18.20 -20.69 -7.62
CA PHE A 169 17.79 -20.14 -8.92
C PHE A 169 18.86 -20.30 -10.02
N THR A 170 20.06 -20.78 -9.68
CA THR A 170 21.21 -20.77 -10.59
C THR A 170 20.98 -21.61 -11.84
N ASP A 171 20.13 -22.63 -11.79
CA ASP A 171 19.90 -23.51 -12.94
C ASP A 171 18.66 -23.12 -13.75
N ALA A 172 17.68 -22.46 -13.12
CA ALA A 172 16.39 -22.12 -13.74
C ALA A 172 16.41 -20.83 -14.57
N LEU A 173 17.37 -19.93 -14.32
CA LEU A 173 17.37 -18.57 -14.90
C LEU A 173 18.18 -18.44 -16.20
N SER A 174 17.92 -17.39 -16.98
CA SER A 174 18.74 -17.04 -18.15
C SER A 174 20.15 -16.58 -17.75
N SER A 175 21.08 -16.64 -18.71
CA SER A 175 22.46 -16.21 -18.47
C SER A 175 22.57 -14.70 -18.17
N ASP A 176 21.74 -13.88 -18.82
CA ASP A 176 21.74 -12.43 -18.63
C ASP A 176 21.16 -12.04 -17.28
N PHE A 177 20.09 -12.70 -16.86
CA PHE A 177 19.52 -12.49 -15.52
C PHE A 177 20.52 -12.87 -14.41
N LYS A 178 21.25 -13.98 -14.58
CA LYS A 178 22.35 -14.35 -13.66
C LYS A 178 23.46 -13.31 -13.61
N LYS A 179 23.76 -12.61 -14.71
CA LYS A 179 24.76 -11.53 -14.72
C LYS A 179 24.29 -10.35 -13.86
N GLU A 180 23.03 -9.94 -13.99
CA GLU A 180 22.47 -8.86 -13.18
C GLU A 180 22.34 -9.26 -11.70
N ILE A 181 21.96 -10.49 -11.36
CA ILE A 181 21.98 -10.99 -9.97
C ILE A 181 23.40 -10.91 -9.38
N LYS A 182 24.42 -11.38 -10.13
CA LYS A 182 25.82 -11.27 -9.70
C LYS A 182 26.27 -9.82 -9.55
N ARG A 183 25.81 -8.92 -10.42
CA ARG A 183 26.08 -7.48 -10.33
C ARG A 183 25.42 -6.88 -9.09
N TYR A 184 24.19 -7.27 -8.78
CA TYR A 184 23.49 -6.85 -7.57
C TYR A 184 24.26 -7.26 -6.32
N SER A 185 24.70 -8.52 -6.22
CA SER A 185 25.51 -8.98 -5.07
C SER A 185 26.82 -8.19 -4.90
N LYS A 186 27.42 -7.72 -5.99
CA LYS A 186 28.63 -6.88 -5.95
C LYS A 186 28.34 -5.45 -5.48
N LEU A 187 27.22 -4.88 -5.93
CA LEU A 187 26.78 -3.54 -5.52
C LEU A 187 26.31 -3.52 -4.05
N HIS A 188 25.79 -4.66 -3.56
CA HIS A 188 25.17 -4.78 -2.24
C HIS A 188 25.76 -5.96 -1.43
N PRO A 189 27.04 -5.93 -1.04
CA PRO A 189 27.74 -7.05 -0.40
C PRO A 189 27.17 -7.48 0.96
N GLY A 190 26.36 -6.64 1.61
CA GLY A 190 25.65 -6.96 2.86
C GLY A 190 24.40 -7.82 2.68
N LYS A 191 23.85 -7.91 1.46
CA LYS A 191 22.63 -8.70 1.16
C LYS A 191 23.01 -10.13 0.81
N LYS A 192 22.78 -11.04 1.76
CA LYS A 192 22.92 -12.49 1.53
C LYS A 192 21.62 -13.06 0.98
N ALA A 193 21.71 -14.14 0.22
CA ALA A 193 20.56 -14.99 -0.10
C ALA A 193 19.71 -15.21 1.16
N ASN A 194 18.41 -14.96 1.06
CA ASN A 194 17.45 -15.18 2.15
C ASN A 194 17.58 -16.64 2.62
N GLY A 195 18.27 -16.88 3.74
CA GLY A 195 18.46 -18.25 4.24
C GLY A 195 19.59 -18.51 5.23
N LYS A 196 20.61 -17.65 5.38
CA LYS A 196 21.63 -17.84 6.43
C LYS A 196 21.41 -16.91 7.61
N ARG A 197 20.51 -17.30 8.52
CA ARG A 197 20.54 -16.81 9.91
C ARG A 197 21.89 -17.24 10.52
N LYS A 198 22.68 -16.25 10.95
CA LYS A 198 23.83 -16.49 11.82
C LYS A 198 23.25 -16.83 13.19
N ASN A 199 23.50 -18.04 13.69
CA ASN A 199 23.22 -18.38 15.08
C ASN A 199 24.08 -17.46 15.96
N GLU A 200 23.49 -16.40 16.48
CA GLU A 200 24.06 -15.64 17.59
C GLU A 200 23.54 -16.24 18.89
N SER A 201 24.17 -17.34 19.29
CA SER A 201 24.22 -17.75 20.69
C SER A 201 25.46 -18.61 20.96
N ALA A 202 26.04 -18.37 22.13
CA ALA A 202 27.18 -19.03 22.75
C ALA A 202 28.59 -18.69 22.21
N ARG A 203 29.20 -17.68 22.85
CA ARG A 203 30.59 -17.83 23.31
C ARG A 203 30.65 -19.09 24.18
N ASP A 204 31.39 -20.10 23.78
CA ASP A 204 32.31 -20.75 24.72
C ASP A 204 33.42 -21.55 24.02
N SER A 205 34.53 -21.64 24.73
CA SER A 205 35.83 -22.18 24.33
C SER A 205 35.83 -23.58 23.70
N GLY A 206 36.65 -23.81 22.66
CA GLY A 206 36.95 -25.17 22.20
C GLY A 206 37.80 -25.30 20.94
N ARG A 207 39.11 -25.45 21.11
CA ARG A 207 40.12 -26.12 20.25
C ARG A 207 39.89 -26.24 18.72
N SER A 208 40.83 -25.63 17.99
CA SER A 208 41.23 -25.95 16.62
C SER A 208 41.31 -27.47 16.35
N ILE A 209 40.52 -27.97 15.40
CA ILE A 209 40.69 -29.30 14.80
C ILE A 209 40.74 -29.20 13.26
N ARG A 210 41.65 -29.99 12.71
CA ARG A 210 42.27 -30.01 11.38
C ARG A 210 41.33 -30.20 10.19
N ARG A 211 41.75 -29.62 9.05
CA ARG A 211 41.44 -30.03 7.66
C ARG A 211 41.65 -31.53 7.43
N THR A 212 40.64 -32.21 6.87
CA THR A 212 40.61 -33.37 5.94
C THR A 212 39.17 -33.94 6.03
N THR A 213 38.39 -34.28 5.00
CA THR A 213 38.66 -35.02 3.75
C THR A 213 37.41 -34.86 2.86
N ARG A 214 37.55 -34.79 1.52
CA ARG A 214 36.42 -34.87 0.57
C ARG A 214 35.70 -36.23 0.70
N PRO A 215 34.36 -36.29 0.74
CA PRO A 215 33.63 -37.48 0.32
C PRO A 215 33.27 -37.38 -1.16
N THR A 216 33.57 -38.48 -1.83
CA THR A 216 33.32 -38.85 -3.22
C THR A 216 31.85 -38.80 -3.62
N ASN A 217 31.65 -38.42 -4.89
CA ASN A 217 30.41 -38.40 -5.65
C ASN A 217 29.53 -39.64 -5.43
N ALA A 218 28.33 -39.44 -4.90
CA ALA A 218 27.17 -40.27 -5.18
C ALA A 218 26.19 -39.37 -5.94
N PRO A 219 25.68 -39.78 -7.11
CA PRO A 219 24.64 -39.01 -7.80
C PRO A 219 23.36 -39.21 -7.00
N VAL A 220 23.06 -38.25 -6.11
CA VAL A 220 21.70 -38.06 -5.65
C VAL A 220 20.95 -37.56 -6.87
N SER A 221 20.18 -38.43 -7.51
CA SER A 221 19.23 -38.00 -8.53
C SER A 221 18.17 -37.18 -7.82
N TYR A 222 18.37 -35.87 -7.79
CA TYR A 222 17.26 -34.96 -7.58
C TYR A 222 16.38 -35.14 -8.82
N ASP A 223 15.22 -35.77 -8.65
CA ASP A 223 14.12 -35.50 -9.56
C ASP A 223 13.92 -33.98 -9.50
N ILE A 224 14.31 -33.29 -10.57
CA ILE A 224 14.20 -31.84 -10.67
C ILE A 224 12.72 -31.51 -10.87
N THR A 225 11.95 -31.53 -9.79
CA THR A 225 10.74 -30.73 -9.71
C THR A 225 11.21 -29.27 -9.64
N GLY A 226 11.09 -28.55 -10.76
CA GLY A 226 11.57 -27.17 -10.88
C GLY A 226 10.96 -26.21 -9.85
N ILE A 227 11.58 -25.05 -9.69
CA ILE A 227 11.07 -23.98 -8.80
C ILE A 227 9.67 -23.57 -9.28
N GLN A 228 8.68 -23.62 -8.40
CA GLN A 228 7.33 -23.17 -8.70
C GLN A 228 7.07 -21.78 -8.14
N ILE A 229 6.32 -20.99 -8.88
CA ILE A 229 5.90 -19.66 -8.49
C ILE A 229 4.37 -19.62 -8.52
N GLU A 230 3.78 -19.28 -7.38
CA GLU A 230 2.36 -19.05 -7.22
C GLU A 230 2.09 -17.55 -7.07
N ILE A 231 1.05 -17.07 -7.74
CA ILE A 231 0.50 -15.73 -7.62
C ILE A 231 -0.75 -15.81 -6.77
N GLU A 232 -0.76 -15.12 -5.63
CA GLU A 232 -1.97 -14.88 -4.84
C GLU A 232 -2.51 -13.46 -5.10
N GLN A 233 -3.83 -13.37 -5.26
CA GLN A 233 -4.55 -12.11 -5.35
C GLN A 233 -5.48 -11.96 -4.14
N LEU A 234 -5.63 -10.73 -3.64
CA LEU A 234 -6.65 -10.39 -2.65
C LEU A 234 -8.02 -10.28 -3.36
N ILE A 235 -8.96 -11.19 -3.07
CA ILE A 235 -10.25 -11.30 -3.79
C ILE A 235 -11.37 -10.48 -3.14
N SER A 236 -11.34 -10.35 -1.82
CA SER A 236 -12.16 -9.40 -1.07
C SER A 236 -11.56 -9.24 0.34
N TYR A 237 -12.05 -8.27 1.11
CA TYR A 237 -11.66 -8.13 2.52
C TYR A 237 -12.09 -9.33 3.38
N GLU A 238 -13.13 -10.05 2.97
CA GLU A 238 -13.71 -11.19 3.70
C GLU A 238 -13.13 -12.55 3.26
N GLU A 239 -12.84 -12.71 1.97
CA GLU A 239 -12.31 -13.97 1.40
C GLU A 239 -10.78 -14.06 1.51
N GLY A 240 -10.09 -12.93 1.63
CA GLY A 240 -8.64 -12.88 1.79
C GLY A 240 -7.86 -13.22 0.50
N LEU A 241 -6.62 -13.66 0.69
CA LEU A 241 -5.69 -14.05 -0.37
C LEU A 241 -6.04 -15.42 -0.97
N LYS A 242 -6.06 -15.49 -2.31
CA LYS A 242 -6.30 -16.72 -3.06
C LYS A 242 -5.26 -16.88 -4.17
N GLY A 243 -4.70 -18.09 -4.30
CA GLY A 243 -3.90 -18.48 -5.45
C GLY A 243 -4.72 -18.39 -6.74
N VAL A 244 -4.29 -17.54 -7.66
CA VAL A 244 -4.96 -17.32 -8.96
C VAL A 244 -4.20 -17.92 -10.13
N HIS A 245 -2.90 -18.16 -9.98
CA HIS A 245 -2.08 -18.73 -11.04
C HIS A 245 -0.81 -19.37 -10.44
N GLU A 246 -0.36 -20.47 -11.02
CA GLU A 246 0.86 -21.16 -10.64
C GLU A 246 1.61 -21.61 -11.89
N PHE A 247 2.93 -21.40 -11.91
CA PHE A 247 3.78 -21.74 -13.04
C PHE A 247 5.17 -22.16 -12.56
N SER A 248 5.90 -22.86 -13.43
CA SER A 248 7.29 -23.22 -13.16
C SER A 248 8.23 -22.11 -13.65
N LEU A 249 9.23 -21.78 -12.84
CA LEU A 249 10.28 -20.84 -13.20
C LEU A 249 11.16 -21.47 -14.30
N VAL A 250 11.17 -20.81 -15.46
CA VAL A 250 11.94 -21.20 -16.64
C VAL A 250 12.82 -20.04 -17.12
N SER A 251 13.80 -20.33 -17.96
CA SER A 251 14.87 -19.37 -18.28
C SER A 251 14.39 -18.11 -19.00
N ASP A 252 13.34 -18.21 -19.79
CA ASP A 252 12.77 -17.13 -20.63
C ASP A 252 11.76 -16.25 -19.90
N ILE A 253 11.51 -16.51 -18.62
CA ILE A 253 10.48 -15.81 -17.86
C ILE A 253 10.88 -14.40 -17.44
N CYS A 254 12.17 -14.06 -17.44
CA CYS A 254 12.63 -12.71 -17.13
C CYS A 254 12.62 -11.88 -18.41
N TRP A 255 11.74 -10.89 -18.49
CA TRP A 255 11.65 -9.97 -19.62
C TRP A 255 12.73 -8.88 -19.54
N ASP A 256 12.85 -8.24 -18.39
CA ASP A 256 13.86 -7.22 -18.13
C ASP A 256 14.21 -7.14 -16.65
N CYS A 257 15.40 -6.65 -16.32
CA CYS A 257 15.85 -6.51 -14.95
C CYS A 257 16.97 -5.47 -14.82
N SER A 258 17.14 -4.93 -13.61
CA SER A 258 18.24 -4.03 -13.30
C SER A 258 18.75 -4.22 -11.89
N ALA A 259 20.04 -4.53 -11.77
CA ALA A 259 20.75 -4.53 -10.51
C ALA A 259 20.86 -3.14 -9.88
N THR A 260 20.87 -2.09 -10.71
CA THR A 260 21.03 -0.70 -10.23
C THR A 260 19.74 -0.19 -9.59
N PHE A 261 18.59 -0.65 -10.09
CA PHE A 261 17.28 -0.23 -9.63
C PHE A 261 16.53 -1.33 -8.86
N ASP A 262 17.17 -2.46 -8.60
CA ASP A 262 16.63 -3.59 -7.85
C ASP A 262 15.25 -4.06 -8.34
N PHE A 263 15.10 -4.26 -9.64
CA PHE A 263 13.87 -4.81 -10.22
C PHE A 263 14.11 -5.99 -11.15
N ALA A 264 13.08 -6.83 -11.27
CA ALA A 264 12.90 -7.83 -12.30
C ALA A 264 11.44 -7.77 -12.79
N ILE A 265 11.25 -7.77 -14.10
CA ILE A 265 9.95 -7.87 -14.75
C ILE A 265 9.82 -9.30 -15.28
N LEU A 266 8.87 -10.04 -14.74
CA LEU A 266 8.57 -11.41 -15.14
C LEU A 266 7.52 -11.39 -16.25
N LYS A 267 7.79 -12.05 -17.38
CA LYS A 267 6.85 -12.34 -18.47
C LYS A 267 6.24 -13.71 -18.24
N ILE A 268 4.96 -13.73 -17.90
CA ILE A 268 4.26 -14.94 -17.46
C ILE A 268 3.19 -15.29 -18.51
N PRO A 269 3.22 -16.49 -19.10
CA PRO A 269 2.20 -16.90 -20.05
C PRO A 269 0.85 -17.07 -19.34
N ILE A 270 -0.21 -16.52 -19.94
CA ILE A 270 -1.58 -16.68 -19.47
C ILE A 270 -2.24 -17.75 -20.35
N PRO A 271 -2.71 -18.88 -19.80
CA PRO A 271 -3.46 -19.87 -20.58
C PRO A 271 -4.79 -19.29 -21.05
N ASP A 272 -5.22 -19.62 -22.27
CA ASP A 272 -6.44 -19.08 -22.91
C ASP A 272 -7.72 -19.26 -22.08
N ASP A 273 -7.79 -20.30 -21.24
CA ASP A 273 -8.93 -20.61 -20.36
C ASP A 273 -8.86 -19.89 -18.99
N THR A 274 -7.74 -19.23 -18.68
CA THR A 274 -7.55 -18.58 -17.37
C THR A 274 -8.02 -17.13 -17.44
N GLN A 275 -9.27 -16.87 -17.05
CA GLN A 275 -9.75 -15.51 -16.78
C GLN A 275 -9.09 -14.92 -15.52
N LEU A 276 -7.79 -14.64 -15.58
CA LEU A 276 -7.10 -13.85 -14.56
C LEU A 276 -7.74 -12.47 -14.53
N LYS A 277 -8.33 -12.08 -13.39
CA LYS A 277 -8.93 -10.74 -13.18
C LYS A 277 -7.88 -9.67 -12.88
N LEU A 278 -6.60 -9.97 -13.07
CA LEU A 278 -5.49 -9.06 -12.85
C LEU A 278 -5.46 -7.96 -13.91
N VAL A 279 -5.38 -6.71 -13.46
CA VAL A 279 -5.49 -5.53 -14.33
C VAL A 279 -4.15 -4.81 -14.40
N ARG A 280 -3.77 -4.35 -15.59
CA ARG A 280 -2.63 -3.44 -15.78
C ARG A 280 -2.83 -2.18 -14.93
N CYS A 281 -1.79 -1.80 -14.19
CA CYS A 281 -1.84 -0.59 -13.41
C CYS A 281 -1.49 0.67 -14.23
N GLU A 282 -2.20 1.76 -13.97
CA GLU A 282 -1.81 3.09 -14.44
C GLU A 282 -0.70 3.62 -13.53
N MET A 283 0.48 3.88 -14.08
CA MET A 283 1.67 4.28 -13.33
C MET A 283 1.98 5.76 -13.55
N ALA A 284 2.56 6.41 -12.55
CA ALA A 284 3.10 7.76 -12.67
C ALA A 284 4.59 7.78 -12.35
N PHE A 285 5.33 8.65 -13.06
CA PHE A 285 6.79 8.71 -12.96
C PHE A 285 7.29 9.91 -12.15
N GLY A 286 6.43 10.90 -11.91
CA GLY A 286 6.78 12.11 -11.18
C GLY A 286 6.61 11.94 -9.67
N VAL A 287 7.70 12.14 -8.92
CA VAL A 287 7.71 12.21 -7.45
C VAL A 287 8.47 13.44 -6.99
N HIS A 288 8.10 13.99 -5.83
CA HIS A 288 8.79 15.12 -5.22
C HIS A 288 8.83 14.96 -3.71
N ALA A 289 9.78 15.64 -3.05
CA ALA A 289 9.81 15.73 -1.60
C ALA A 289 8.51 16.34 -1.07
N THR A 290 8.14 15.99 0.17
CA THR A 290 6.87 16.31 0.86
C THR A 290 5.62 15.70 0.23
N MET A 291 5.76 14.84 -0.78
CA MET A 291 4.63 14.15 -1.37
C MET A 291 4.12 13.06 -0.42
N HIS A 292 2.85 13.14 -0.02
CA HIS A 292 2.19 12.09 0.74
C HIS A 292 1.86 10.88 -0.14
N VAL A 293 2.28 9.71 0.32
CA VAL A 293 2.15 8.44 -0.38
C VAL A 293 1.75 7.33 0.58
N HIS A 294 1.52 6.16 0.03
CA HIS A 294 1.10 4.97 0.74
C HIS A 294 1.88 3.77 0.24
N VAL A 295 2.35 2.97 1.19
CA VAL A 295 3.13 1.76 0.93
C VAL A 295 2.21 0.56 1.06
N TYR A 296 1.99 -0.14 -0.05
CA TYR A 296 1.15 -1.32 -0.17
C TYR A 296 2.00 -2.57 -0.26
N GLY A 297 1.69 -3.60 0.53
CA GLY A 297 2.32 -4.89 0.29
C GLY A 297 1.81 -6.00 1.18
N PHE A 298 2.33 -7.19 0.89
CA PHE A 298 2.08 -8.42 1.61
C PHE A 298 3.28 -8.71 2.50
N PRO A 299 3.16 -8.50 3.80
CA PRO A 299 4.29 -8.57 4.70
C PRO A 299 4.72 -10.03 4.90
N GLY A 300 5.89 -10.39 4.36
CA GLY A 300 6.35 -11.79 4.24
C GLY A 300 6.67 -12.51 5.56
N ASN A 301 6.88 -11.76 6.64
CA ASN A 301 7.30 -12.27 7.96
C ASN A 301 6.20 -12.28 9.03
N LEU A 302 4.93 -11.98 8.70
CA LEU A 302 3.88 -11.88 9.73
C LEU A 302 3.32 -13.21 10.21
N LYS A 303 3.78 -14.35 9.65
CA LYS A 303 3.41 -15.69 10.14
C LYS A 303 3.94 -16.02 11.55
N ASP A 304 4.83 -15.21 12.13
CA ASP A 304 5.29 -15.37 13.52
C ASP A 304 4.24 -14.91 14.57
N GLY A 305 2.95 -14.80 14.20
CA GLY A 305 1.83 -14.70 15.14
C GLY A 305 1.65 -13.35 15.84
N LYS A 306 2.23 -12.26 15.33
CA LYS A 306 2.11 -10.92 15.95
C LYS A 306 1.16 -9.96 15.25
N PHE A 307 0.70 -10.28 14.04
CA PHE A 307 -0.15 -9.39 13.27
C PHE A 307 -1.20 -10.21 12.51
N ASP A 308 -2.46 -9.84 12.66
CA ASP A 308 -3.63 -10.59 12.14
C ASP A 308 -4.06 -10.13 10.73
N HIS A 309 -3.22 -9.35 10.05
CA HIS A 309 -3.54 -8.74 8.76
C HIS A 309 -2.75 -9.38 7.61
N GLN A 310 -3.46 -9.80 6.57
CA GLN A 310 -2.87 -10.48 5.39
C GLN A 310 -2.11 -9.52 4.46
N TYR A 311 -2.38 -8.23 4.56
CA TYR A 311 -1.78 -7.17 3.77
C TYR A 311 -1.57 -5.94 4.67
N ALA A 312 -0.79 -4.97 4.19
CA ALA A 312 -0.58 -3.70 4.87
C ALA A 312 -0.64 -2.53 3.89
N ILE A 313 -1.19 -1.42 4.40
CA ILE A 313 -1.22 -0.12 3.73
C ILE A 313 -0.68 0.89 4.74
N ILE A 314 0.51 1.43 4.48
CA ILE A 314 1.20 2.31 5.44
C ILE A 314 1.30 3.72 4.86
N PRO A 315 0.76 4.76 5.52
CA PRO A 315 0.98 6.13 5.11
C PRO A 315 2.46 6.49 5.26
N ALA A 316 2.97 7.21 4.27
CA ALA A 316 4.33 7.68 4.24
C ALA A 316 4.43 9.05 3.57
N GLU A 317 5.57 9.70 3.73
CA GLU A 317 5.91 10.93 3.01
C GLU A 317 7.26 10.76 2.34
N ILE A 318 7.37 11.21 1.09
CA ILE A 318 8.66 11.27 0.41
C ILE A 318 9.47 12.41 1.02
N THR A 319 10.56 12.10 1.70
CA THR A 319 11.43 13.11 2.36
C THR A 319 12.56 13.58 1.46
N GLY A 320 12.87 12.82 0.40
CA GLY A 320 13.92 13.19 -0.56
C GLY A 320 13.87 12.32 -1.80
N THR A 321 14.34 12.90 -2.91
CA THR A 321 14.47 12.21 -4.20
C THR A 321 15.85 12.45 -4.77
N ASN A 322 16.42 11.43 -5.42
CA ASN A 322 17.67 11.54 -6.16
C ASN A 322 17.60 10.65 -7.40
N ARG A 323 17.38 11.24 -8.57
CA ARG A 323 17.15 10.51 -9.83
C ARG A 323 16.03 9.47 -9.64
N ASN A 324 16.34 8.19 -9.80
CA ASN A 324 15.39 7.08 -9.68
C ASN A 324 15.21 6.57 -8.25
N GLN A 325 15.70 7.31 -7.26
CA GLN A 325 15.73 6.91 -5.87
C GLN A 325 14.84 7.84 -5.05
N MET A 326 14.17 7.29 -4.05
CA MET A 326 13.37 8.05 -3.09
C MET A 326 13.60 7.57 -1.66
N THR A 327 13.54 8.52 -0.73
CA THR A 327 13.55 8.26 0.71
C THR A 327 12.16 8.56 1.25
N LEU A 328 11.66 7.68 2.12
CA LEU A 328 10.31 7.70 2.66
C LEU A 328 10.37 7.74 4.18
N SER A 329 9.66 8.69 4.78
CA SER A 329 9.32 8.67 6.19
C SER A 329 8.10 7.76 6.37
N ALA A 330 8.35 6.51 6.70
CA ALA A 330 7.32 5.51 6.98
C ALA A 330 7.65 4.80 8.29
N LEU A 331 6.63 4.46 9.08
CA LEU A 331 6.79 3.51 10.17
C LEU A 331 7.16 2.16 9.54
N SER A 332 8.42 1.77 9.69
CA SER A 332 8.96 0.52 9.12
C SER A 332 8.23 -0.66 9.74
N ALA A 333 7.28 -1.25 9.00
CA ALA A 333 6.67 -2.51 9.40
C ALA A 333 7.58 -3.67 8.98
N PRO A 334 7.99 -4.56 9.91
CA PRO A 334 8.75 -5.75 9.57
C PRO A 334 8.03 -6.58 8.51
N GLY A 335 8.69 -6.88 7.39
CA GLY A 335 8.15 -7.74 6.32
C GLY A 335 7.71 -7.01 5.04
N LEU A 336 7.64 -5.68 5.03
CA LEU A 336 7.43 -4.89 3.80
C LEU A 336 8.74 -4.40 3.15
N SER A 337 9.86 -4.53 3.87
CA SER A 337 11.19 -3.99 3.55
C SER A 337 11.91 -4.67 2.37
N GLY A 338 11.18 -5.16 1.38
CA GLY A 338 11.76 -5.88 0.24
C GLY A 338 10.99 -5.78 -1.07
N SER A 339 9.69 -5.44 -1.06
CA SER A 339 8.94 -5.41 -2.33
C SER A 339 7.64 -4.60 -2.33
N ALA A 340 7.40 -3.82 -1.28
CA ALA A 340 6.15 -3.07 -1.21
C ALA A 340 6.06 -1.99 -2.31
N ILE A 341 4.86 -1.75 -2.81
CA ILE A 341 4.57 -0.76 -3.86
C ILE A 341 4.24 0.57 -3.22
N VAL A 342 4.82 1.65 -3.74
CA VAL A 342 4.57 3.02 -3.28
C VAL A 342 3.58 3.67 -4.22
N CYS A 343 2.48 4.15 -3.66
CA CYS A 343 1.35 4.71 -4.41
C CYS A 343 0.98 6.10 -3.88
N THR A 344 0.40 6.93 -4.74
CA THR A 344 -0.24 8.18 -4.32
C THR A 344 -1.51 7.91 -3.52
N LYS A 345 -2.06 8.94 -2.85
CA LYS A 345 -3.40 8.89 -2.22
C LYS A 345 -4.54 8.46 -3.16
N ARG A 346 -4.34 8.59 -4.48
CA ARG A 346 -5.29 8.17 -5.52
C ARG A 346 -5.08 6.74 -6.00
N GLY A 347 -4.16 5.99 -5.37
CA GLY A 347 -3.87 4.59 -5.72
C GLY A 347 -3.11 4.43 -7.04
N ILE A 348 -2.32 5.43 -7.41
CA ILE A 348 -1.46 5.40 -8.60
C ILE A 348 -0.05 5.01 -8.15
N PRO A 349 0.53 3.87 -8.59
CA PRO A 349 1.92 3.52 -8.31
C PRO A 349 2.89 4.56 -8.85
N VAL A 350 3.88 4.91 -8.01
CA VAL A 350 4.95 5.85 -8.31
C VAL A 350 6.34 5.26 -8.06
N GLY A 351 6.41 4.14 -7.37
CA GLY A 351 7.65 3.44 -7.09
C GLY A 351 7.44 2.16 -6.30
N TYR A 352 8.53 1.61 -5.82
CA TYR A 352 8.56 0.39 -5.01
C TYR A 352 9.71 0.48 -4.00
N LEU A 353 9.57 -0.21 -2.87
CA LEU A 353 10.64 -0.37 -1.90
C LEU A 353 11.65 -1.37 -2.44
N GLY A 354 12.93 -1.06 -2.26
CA GLY A 354 14.04 -1.89 -2.74
C GLY A 354 15.02 -2.20 -1.64
N GLY A 355 15.66 -3.36 -1.73
CA GLY A 355 16.63 -3.82 -0.76
C GLY A 355 18.01 -3.17 -0.90
N GLY A 356 18.33 -2.48 -1.98
CA GLY A 356 19.71 -2.09 -2.27
C GLY A 356 20.26 -0.88 -1.51
N PHE A 357 19.43 -0.05 -0.87
CA PHE A 357 19.83 1.33 -0.63
C PHE A 357 20.82 1.58 0.51
N ASP A 358 20.68 0.87 1.62
CA ASP A 358 21.46 1.07 2.85
C ASP A 358 22.25 -0.18 3.27
N GLY A 359 22.19 -1.25 2.46
CA GLY A 359 22.81 -2.53 2.79
C GLY A 359 22.19 -3.24 4.01
N SER A 360 21.09 -2.72 4.55
CA SER A 360 20.40 -3.29 5.70
C SER A 360 19.39 -4.36 5.28
N SER A 361 19.23 -5.39 6.11
CA SER A 361 18.12 -6.34 6.01
C SER A 361 16.84 -5.81 6.68
N LYS A 362 16.90 -4.59 7.23
CA LYS A 362 15.87 -3.94 8.04
C LYS A 362 16.03 -2.44 7.87
N ASN A 363 15.09 -1.78 7.19
CA ASN A 363 15.04 -0.32 7.11
C ASN A 363 15.28 0.25 8.51
N GLU A 364 16.22 1.19 8.64
CA GLU A 364 16.42 1.92 9.89
C GLU A 364 15.08 2.49 10.36
N GLN A 365 14.86 2.52 11.67
CA GLN A 365 13.53 2.51 12.31
C GLN A 365 12.55 3.65 11.92
N TYR A 366 12.94 4.59 11.07
CA TYR A 366 12.13 5.75 10.65
C TYR A 366 12.33 6.19 9.18
N GLN A 367 13.21 5.53 8.41
CA GLN A 367 13.45 5.88 7.00
C GLN A 367 13.51 4.61 6.16
N SER A 368 12.66 4.57 5.14
CA SER A 368 12.63 3.50 4.14
C SER A 368 13.13 4.06 2.81
N TYR A 369 13.83 3.21 2.06
CA TYR A 369 14.35 3.59 0.74
C TYR A 369 13.64 2.82 -0.35
N GLY A 370 13.44 3.50 -1.48
CA GLY A 370 12.77 2.92 -2.63
C GLY A 370 13.27 3.49 -3.93
N PHE A 371 12.76 2.92 -5.02
CA PHE A 371 13.03 3.32 -6.37
C PHE A 371 11.76 3.84 -7.03
N THR A 372 11.89 4.93 -7.77
CA THR A 372 10.79 5.48 -8.57
C THR A 372 10.58 4.64 -9.82
N LEU A 373 9.38 4.63 -10.38
CA LEU A 373 9.10 3.96 -11.65
C LEU A 373 9.80 4.63 -12.85
N HIS A 374 10.48 5.77 -12.70
CA HIS A 374 11.23 6.36 -13.81
C HIS A 374 12.40 5.47 -14.28
N GLY A 375 12.85 4.52 -13.44
CA GLY A 375 13.91 3.58 -13.78
C GLY A 375 13.47 2.31 -14.51
N ILE A 376 12.17 2.09 -14.72
CA ILE A 376 11.66 0.94 -15.46
C ILE A 376 11.46 1.28 -16.95
N PRO A 377 11.49 0.29 -17.87
CA PRO A 377 11.20 0.52 -19.28
C PRO A 377 9.82 1.16 -19.48
N GLN A 378 9.75 2.19 -20.33
CA GLN A 378 8.50 2.86 -20.67
C GLN A 378 7.78 2.17 -21.83
N ASP A 379 8.53 1.56 -22.75
CA ASP A 379 8.03 0.86 -23.92
C ASP A 379 7.64 -0.58 -23.56
N LEU A 380 6.58 -0.72 -22.76
CA LEU A 380 6.05 -2.02 -22.38
C LEU A 380 5.36 -2.70 -23.57
N PRO A 381 5.31 -4.04 -23.61
CA PRO A 381 4.83 -4.80 -24.79
C PRO A 381 3.47 -4.37 -25.35
N SER A 382 2.49 -4.00 -24.52
CA SER A 382 1.18 -3.53 -24.99
C SER A 382 1.19 -2.14 -25.65
N THR A 383 2.29 -1.39 -25.48
CA THR A 383 2.47 -0.05 -26.04
C THR A 383 3.33 -0.04 -27.30
N LEU A 384 3.98 -1.17 -27.61
CA LEU A 384 4.75 -1.33 -28.83
C LEU A 384 3.79 -1.52 -30.02
N PRO A 385 4.12 -0.95 -31.20
CA PRO A 385 3.38 -1.25 -32.41
C PRO A 385 3.46 -2.76 -32.69
N CYS A 386 2.31 -3.36 -33.04
CA CYS A 386 2.20 -4.78 -33.37
C CYS A 386 3.20 -5.12 -34.47
N GLN A 387 4.12 -6.06 -34.20
CA GLN A 387 5.20 -6.40 -35.12
C GLN A 387 4.74 -7.32 -36.26
N ASP A 388 3.55 -7.93 -36.13
CA ASP A 388 3.00 -8.88 -37.09
C ASP A 388 1.62 -8.42 -37.61
N GLU A 389 1.52 -8.13 -38.91
CA GLU A 389 0.28 -7.68 -39.57
C GLU A 389 -0.86 -8.73 -39.52
N GLU A 390 -0.58 -9.97 -39.11
CA GLU A 390 -1.58 -11.04 -38.94
C GLU A 390 -2.27 -11.02 -37.56
N GLU A 391 -1.67 -10.45 -36.51
CA GLU A 391 -2.25 -10.39 -35.15
C GLU A 391 -3.26 -9.24 -34.97
N CYS A 392 -3.33 -8.30 -35.93
CA CYS A 392 -4.26 -7.16 -35.89
C CYS A 392 -5.69 -7.47 -36.36
N LYS A 393 -6.04 -8.74 -36.54
CA LYS A 393 -7.40 -9.18 -36.88
C LYS A 393 -7.95 -10.13 -35.82
N GLU A 394 -8.33 -9.60 -34.66
CA GLU A 394 -9.48 -10.09 -33.88
C GLU A 394 -9.95 -9.09 -32.83
#